data_AF-A0A7C7KL67-F1
#
_entry.id   AF-A0A7C7KL67-F1
#
_cell.length_a   1.000
_cell.length_b   1.000
_cell.length_c   1.000
_cell.angle_alpha   90.00
_cell.angle_beta   90.00
_cell.angle_gamma   90.00
#
_symmetry.space_group_name_H-M   'P 1'
#
loop_
_entity.id
_entity.type
_entity.pdbx_description
1 polymer ?
#
loop_
_entity_poly.entity_id
_entity_poly.type
_entity_poly.pdbx_seq_one_letter_code
_entity_poly.pdbx_strand_id
1 'polypeptide(L)'
;MTDLTCWMDRMPLVAILRGVKPEEVVAIGQALLAEGVGIIEVPLNSPRPFDSIAALAKACGAEALVGAGTVLDPADVEAVAAA
;
A
#
# COMPACT_ATOMS: atom_id res chain seq x y z
N MET A 1 8.77 14.11 5.07
CA MET A 1 8.72 12.95 4.15
C MET A 1 9.75 11.96 4.65
N THR A 2 9.31 10.80 5.10
CA THR A 2 10.21 9.68 5.39
C THR A 2 10.67 9.12 4.05
N ASP A 3 11.98 9.08 3.85
CA ASP A 3 12.60 8.54 2.64
C ASP A 3 12.37 7.01 2.56
N LEU A 4 12.21 6.47 1.35
CA LEU A 4 12.06 5.03 1.11
C LEU A 4 13.21 4.23 1.75
N THR A 5 14.41 4.81 1.74
CA THR A 5 15.62 4.26 2.36
C THR A 5 15.40 3.88 3.83
N CYS A 6 14.70 4.72 4.61
CA CYS A 6 14.43 4.46 6.04
C CYS A 6 13.59 3.19 6.24
N TRP A 7 12.63 2.94 5.35
CA TRP A 7 11.81 1.73 5.41
C TRP A 7 12.59 0.49 5.00
N MET A 8 13.41 0.61 3.94
CA MET A 8 14.26 -0.49 3.46
C MET A 8 15.32 -0.90 4.49
N ASP A 9 15.88 0.04 5.25
CA ASP A 9 16.83 -0.24 6.33
C ASP A 9 16.18 -1.00 7.50
N ARG A 10 14.89 -0.76 7.78
CA ARG A 10 14.13 -1.48 8.82
C ARG A 10 13.77 -2.89 8.38
N MET A 11 13.24 -3.03 7.17
CA MET A 11 12.89 -4.32 6.57
C MET A 11 12.89 -4.18 5.03
N PRO A 12 13.86 -4.77 4.31
CA PRO A 12 14.00 -4.61 2.86
C PRO A 12 13.03 -5.53 2.09
N LEU A 13 11.74 -5.42 2.39
CA LEU A 13 10.67 -6.23 1.80
C LEU A 13 9.46 -5.34 1.49
N VAL A 14 8.89 -5.53 0.29
CA VAL A 14 7.65 -4.90 -0.16
C VAL A 14 6.58 -5.96 -0.31
N ALA A 15 5.44 -5.80 0.37
CA ALA A 15 4.30 -6.70 0.24
C ALA A 15 3.39 -6.26 -0.91
N ILE A 16 3.29 -7.07 -1.96
CA ILE A 16 2.42 -6.80 -3.11
C ILE A 16 1.08 -7.53 -2.91
N LEU A 17 0.03 -6.76 -2.63
CA LEU A 17 -1.31 -7.25 -2.35
C LEU A 17 -2.15 -7.39 -3.64
N ARG A 18 -1.74 -8.29 -4.53
CA ARG A 18 -2.45 -8.50 -5.80
C ARG A 18 -3.80 -9.17 -5.60
N GLY A 19 -4.84 -8.57 -6.18
CA GLY A 19 -6.18 -9.17 -6.22
C GLY A 19 -6.99 -9.01 -4.94
N VAL A 20 -6.49 -8.24 -3.98
CA VAL A 20 -7.19 -7.94 -2.72
C VAL A 20 -8.42 -7.06 -2.95
N LYS A 21 -9.40 -7.20 -2.07
CA LYS A 21 -10.59 -6.36 -2.04
C LYS A 21 -10.51 -5.30 -0.93
N PRO A 22 -11.19 -4.16 -1.07
CA PRO A 22 -11.23 -3.13 -0.02
C PRO A 22 -11.71 -3.63 1.35
N GLU A 23 -12.58 -4.63 1.39
CA GLU A 23 -13.16 -5.14 2.64
C GLU A 23 -12.17 -5.95 3.49
N GLU A 24 -11.12 -6.50 2.88
CA GLU A 24 -10.13 -7.37 3.54
C GLU A 24 -8.75 -6.70 3.69
N VAL A 25 -8.47 -5.67 2.88
CA VAL A 25 -7.13 -5.10 2.76
C VAL A 25 -6.58 -4.54 4.09
N VAL A 26 -7.45 -3.95 4.92
CA VAL A 26 -7.03 -3.39 6.22
C VAL A 26 -6.58 -4.49 7.17
N ALA A 27 -7.32 -5.60 7.24
CA ALA A 27 -6.96 -6.74 8.08
C ALA A 27 -5.62 -7.36 7.63
N ILE A 28 -5.40 -7.47 6.32
CA ILE A 28 -4.13 -7.92 5.74
C ILE A 28 -2.99 -6.96 6.10
N GLY A 29 -3.20 -5.65 5.93
CA GLY A 29 -2.20 -4.63 6.26
C GLY A 29 -1.79 -4.64 7.74
N GLN A 30 -2.76 -4.81 8.65
CA GLN A 30 -2.48 -4.92 10.08
C GLN A 30 -1.71 -6.19 10.42
N ALA A 31 -2.02 -7.32 9.79
CA ALA A 31 -1.28 -8.56 9.96
C ALA A 31 0.18 -8.43 9.48
N LEU A 32 0.41 -7.75 8.35
CA LEU A 32 1.74 -7.46 7.85
C LEU A 32 2.55 -6.58 8.81
N LEU A 33 1.92 -5.53 9.34
CA LEU A 33 2.55 -4.63 10.32
C LEU A 33 2.94 -5.35 11.62
N ALA A 34 2.11 -6.28 12.10
CA ALA A 34 2.42 -7.09 13.28
C ALA A 34 3.72 -7.91 13.12
N GLU A 35 4.04 -8.31 11.89
CA GLU A 35 5.28 -9.02 11.54
C GLU A 35 6.42 -8.08 11.11
N GLY A 36 6.22 -6.76 11.19
CA GLY A 36 7.21 -5.74 10.87
C GLY A 36 7.30 -5.34 9.39
N VAL A 37 6.41 -5.85 8.54
CA VAL A 37 6.36 -5.51 7.11
C VAL A 37 5.68 -4.16 6.93
N GLY A 38 6.48 -3.12 6.73
CA GLY A 38 6.02 -1.73 6.68
C GLY A 38 5.78 -1.15 5.28
N ILE A 39 6.24 -1.81 4.20
CA ILE A 39 6.05 -1.31 2.83
C ILE A 39 4.99 -2.16 2.13
N ILE A 40 3.87 -1.55 1.76
CA ILE A 40 2.70 -2.23 1.19
C ILE A 40 2.34 -1.60 -0.16
N GLU A 41 2.23 -2.45 -1.18
CA GLU A 41 1.86 -2.07 -2.54
C GLU A 41 0.53 -2.74 -2.93
N VAL A 42 -0.43 -1.96 -3.43
CA VAL A 42 -1.64 -2.49 -4.07
C VAL A 42 -1.55 -2.31 -5.58
N PRO A 43 -1.51 -3.39 -6.39
CA PRO A 43 -1.54 -3.28 -7.84
C PRO A 43 -2.84 -2.68 -8.36
N LEU A 44 -2.76 -1.77 -9.33
CA LEU A 44 -3.95 -1.14 -9.95
C LEU A 44 -4.80 -2.11 -10.79
N ASN A 45 -4.31 -3.32 -11.06
CA ASN A 45 -5.12 -4.40 -11.64
C ASN A 45 -5.88 -5.25 -10.59
N SER A 46 -5.92 -4.82 -9.33
CA SER A 46 -6.74 -5.42 -8.27
C SER A 46 -8.18 -4.88 -8.31
N PRO A 47 -9.17 -5.56 -7.73
CA PRO A 47 -10.53 -5.03 -7.61
C PRO A 47 -10.59 -3.74 -6.79
N ARG A 48 -11.09 -2.64 -7.38
CA ARG A 48 -11.22 -1.32 -6.71
C ARG A 48 -9.92 -0.93 -5.97
N PRO A 49 -8.81 -0.75 -6.70
CA PRO A 49 -7.48 -0.61 -6.10
C PRO A 49 -7.36 0.70 -5.31
N PHE A 50 -7.94 1.80 -5.79
CA PHE A 50 -7.92 3.10 -5.12
C PHE A 50 -8.67 3.06 -3.77
N ASP A 51 -9.83 2.39 -3.71
CA ASP A 51 -10.55 2.18 -2.45
C ASP A 51 -9.69 1.39 -1.45
N SER A 52 -8.94 0.39 -1.93
CA SER A 52 -8.03 -0.41 -1.10
C SER A 52 -6.84 0.42 -0.59
N ILE A 53 -6.25 1.23 -1.45
CA ILE A 53 -5.15 2.16 -1.10
C ILE A 53 -5.63 3.17 -0.07
N ALA A 54 -6.78 3.81 -0.29
CA ALA A 54 -7.37 4.77 0.63
C ALA A 54 -7.67 4.15 2.01
N ALA A 55 -8.22 2.93 2.01
CA ALA A 55 -8.49 2.21 3.25
C ALA A 55 -7.20 1.89 4.03
N LEU A 56 -6.15 1.42 3.33
CA LEU A 56 -4.84 1.17 3.92
C LEU A 56 -4.16 2.45 4.41
N ALA A 57 -4.14 3.51 3.60
CA ALA A 57 -3.53 4.78 3.96
C ALA A 57 -4.19 5.36 5.22
N LYS A 58 -5.53 5.31 5.29
CA LYS A 58 -6.30 5.77 6.44
C LYS A 58 -6.06 4.93 7.70
N ALA A 59 -6.01 3.61 7.57
CA ALA A 59 -5.95 2.71 8.73
C ALA A 59 -4.51 2.45 9.22
N CYS A 60 -3.54 2.42 8.30
CA CYS A 60 -2.18 1.95 8.53
C CYS A 60 -1.10 3.00 8.21
N GLY A 61 -1.45 4.13 7.58
CA GLY A 61 -0.47 5.09 7.04
C GLY A 61 0.43 5.78 8.07
N ALA A 62 0.13 5.68 9.37
CA ALA A 62 1.02 6.12 10.44
C ALA A 62 2.21 5.17 10.65
N GLU A 63 2.05 3.89 10.31
CA GLU A 63 2.98 2.79 10.60
C GLU A 63 3.41 2.01 9.35
N ALA A 64 2.82 2.31 8.19
CA ALA A 64 3.12 1.72 6.89
C ALA A 64 3.37 2.80 5.82
N LEU A 65 4.31 2.51 4.91
CA LEU A 65 4.40 3.15 3.61
C LEU A 65 3.48 2.41 2.63
N VAL A 66 2.37 3.05 2.27
CA VAL A 66 1.38 2.51 1.32
C VAL A 66 1.59 3.12 -0.05
N GLY A 67 1.60 2.29 -1.08
CA GLY A 67 1.73 2.73 -2.47
C GLY A 67 0.96 1.85 -3.45
N ALA A 68 1.14 2.15 -4.73
CA ALA A 68 0.53 1.41 -5.83
C ALA A 68 1.60 0.87 -6.77
N GLY A 69 1.30 -0.27 -7.39
CA GLY A 69 2.09 -0.80 -8.51
C GLY A 69 1.22 -1.15 -9.70
N THR A 70 1.84 -1.61 -10.78
CA THR A 70 1.15 -1.73 -12.09
C THR A 70 0.55 -0.38 -12.54
N VAL A 71 1.20 0.73 -12.18
CA VAL A 71 0.86 2.07 -12.65
C VAL A 71 1.38 2.21 -14.07
N LEU A 72 0.48 2.30 -15.05
CA LEU A 72 0.84 2.35 -16.48
C LEU A 72 0.58 3.73 -17.09
N ASP A 73 -0.34 4.51 -16.51
CA ASP A 73 -0.72 5.83 -17.00
C ASP A 73 -0.37 6.94 -15.98
N PRO A 74 0.09 8.12 -16.43
CA PRO A 74 0.38 9.23 -15.53
C PRO A 74 -0.84 9.70 -14.70
N ALA A 75 -2.04 9.58 -15.26
CA ALA A 75 -3.27 9.92 -14.54
C ALA A 75 -3.50 9.03 -13.30
N ASP A 76 -3.00 7.80 -13.33
CA ASP A 76 -3.08 6.90 -12.17
C ASP A 76 -2.22 7.39 -11.01
N VAL A 77 -1.12 8.12 -11.28
CA VAL A 77 -0.27 8.70 -10.23
C VAL A 77 -1.07 9.70 -9.39
N GLU A 78 -1.83 10.58 -10.05
CA GLU A 78 -2.72 11.54 -9.40
C GLU A 78 -3.84 10.83 -8.63
N ALA A 79 -4.42 9.77 -9.22
CA ALA A 79 -5.48 8.98 -8.57
C ALA A 79 -4.96 8.24 -7.31
N VAL A 80 -3.73 7.72 -7.34
CA VAL A 80 -3.07 7.12 -6.18
C VAL A 80 -2.78 8.18 -5.12
N ALA A 81 -2.29 9.36 -5.50
CA ALA A 81 -2.00 10.44 -4.55
C ALA A 81 -3.27 11.00 -3.87
N ALA A 82 -4.42 10.91 -4.54
CA ALA A 82 -5.71 11.34 -4.02
C ALA A 82 -6.43 10.29 -3.16
N ALA A 83 -5.97 9.03 -3.17
CA ALA A 83 -6.52 7.92 -2.39
C ALA A 83 -6.01 7.94 -0.95
#